data_AF-A0A1V5M561-F1
#
_entry.id   AF-A0A1V5M561-F1
#
_cell.length_a   1.000
_cell.length_b   1.000
_cell.length_c   1.000
_cell.angle_alpha   90.00
_cell.angle_beta   90.00
_cell.angle_gamma   90.00
#
_symmetry.space_group_name_H-M   'P 1'
#
loop_
_entity.id
_entity.type
_entity.pdbx_description
1 polymer ?
#
loop_
_entity_poly.entity_id
_entity_poly.type
_entity_poly.pdbx_seq_one_letter_code
_entity_poly.pdbx_strand_id
1 'polypeptide(L)'
;MWEKWVLIASLAALTTMMRATVGEVAKSPFGTEIAKQLADECLAVLRAQGFEPEQSFVDSTHSRLVDASSSLTASMLRDMERGNRVEAQQILGDFIERAHLQNIPVPMLQVAYCHVCAYQQRREEQK
;
A
#
# COMPACT_ATOMS: atom_id res chain seq x y z
N MET A 1 2.53 -12.95 10.86
CA MET A 1 2.16 -11.56 11.25
C MET A 1 2.63 -10.57 10.20
N TRP A 2 3.92 -10.63 9.83
CA TRP A 2 4.52 -9.83 8.76
C TRP A 2 3.87 -9.96 7.37
N GLU A 3 3.61 -11.18 6.90
CA GLU A 3 2.96 -11.43 5.61
C GLU A 3 1.59 -10.73 5.50
N LYS A 4 0.77 -10.83 6.55
CA LYS A 4 -0.49 -10.09 6.65
C LYS A 4 -0.26 -8.57 6.53
N TRP A 5 0.85 -8.07 7.09
CA TRP A 5 1.16 -6.65 7.10
C TRP A 5 1.65 -6.15 5.75
N VAL A 6 2.48 -6.93 5.03
CA VAL A 6 2.82 -6.68 3.63
C VAL A 6 1.56 -6.53 2.80
N LEU A 7 0.62 -7.48 2.91
CA LEU A 7 -0.61 -7.42 2.14
C LEU A 7 -1.46 -6.18 2.50
N ILE A 8 -1.59 -5.85 3.79
CA ILE A 8 -2.36 -4.67 4.24
C ILE A 8 -1.71 -3.39 3.74
N ALA A 9 -0.39 -3.24 3.88
CA ALA A 9 0.34 -2.04 3.47
C ALA A 9 0.28 -1.85 1.96
N SER A 10 0.53 -2.90 1.17
CA SER A 10 0.45 -2.82 -0.29
C SER A 10 -0.96 -2.50 -0.79
N LEU A 11 -1.99 -3.14 -0.22
CA LEU A 11 -3.39 -2.85 -0.56
C LEU A 11 -3.79 -1.42 -0.17
N ALA A 12 -3.40 -0.98 1.02
CA ALA A 12 -3.66 0.36 1.52
C ALA A 12 -2.99 1.40 0.63
N ALA A 13 -1.70 1.23 0.32
CA ALA A 13 -0.95 2.12 -0.56
C ALA A 13 -1.61 2.22 -1.94
N LEU A 14 -1.89 1.08 -2.58
CA LEU A 14 -2.45 1.03 -3.93
C LEU A 14 -3.82 1.73 -4.00
N THR A 15 -4.75 1.30 -3.15
CA THR A 15 -6.15 1.73 -3.24
C THR A 15 -6.33 3.17 -2.76
N THR A 16 -5.56 3.62 -1.77
CA THR A 16 -5.62 5.02 -1.33
C THR A 16 -4.95 5.98 -2.28
N MET A 17 -3.80 5.61 -2.86
CA MET A 17 -3.11 6.43 -3.88
C MET A 17 -3.98 6.61 -5.12
N MET A 18 -4.63 5.53 -5.57
CA MET A 18 -5.42 5.54 -6.80
C MET A 18 -6.88 5.95 -6.61
N ARG A 19 -7.38 5.96 -5.37
CA ARG A 19 -8.81 6.19 -5.06
C ARG A 19 -9.74 5.21 -5.78
N ALA A 20 -9.32 3.95 -5.84
CA ALA A 20 -9.98 2.93 -6.64
C ALA A 20 -9.83 1.54 -6.01
N THR A 21 -10.70 0.62 -6.42
CA THR A 21 -10.59 -0.82 -6.12
C THR A 21 -9.39 -1.44 -6.82
N VAL A 22 -8.93 -2.59 -6.34
CA VAL A 22 -7.87 -3.37 -7.00
C VAL A 22 -8.19 -3.63 -8.48
N GLY A 23 -9.42 -4.04 -8.80
CA GLY A 23 -9.80 -4.39 -10.16
C GLY A 23 -9.87 -3.19 -11.10
N GLU A 24 -10.28 -2.01 -10.62
CA GLU A 24 -10.23 -0.77 -11.39
C GLU A 24 -8.78 -0.36 -11.70
N VAL A 25 -7.88 -0.47 -10.72
CA VAL A 25 -6.46 -0.20 -10.95
C VAL A 25 -5.88 -1.21 -11.93
N ALA A 26 -6.14 -2.50 -11.77
CA ALA A 26 -5.63 -3.55 -12.67
C ALA A 26 -6.10 -3.41 -14.13
N LYS A 27 -7.26 -2.79 -14.37
CA LYS A 27 -7.77 -2.48 -15.71
C LYS A 27 -7.19 -1.19 -16.30
N SER A 28 -6.53 -0.38 -15.49
CA SER A 28 -5.97 0.90 -15.90
C SER A 28 -4.57 0.73 -16.50
N PRO A 29 -4.13 1.61 -17.42
CA PRO A 29 -2.77 1.61 -17.92
C PRO A 29 -1.73 1.63 -16.78
N PHE A 30 -0.73 0.77 -16.86
CA PHE A 30 0.36 0.60 -15.87
C PHE A 30 -0.08 0.14 -14.47
N GLY A 31 -1.37 -0.12 -14.25
CA GLY A 31 -1.89 -0.39 -12.91
C GLY A 31 -1.38 -1.68 -12.30
N THR A 32 -1.20 -2.72 -13.12
CA THR A 32 -0.64 -4.00 -12.63
C THR A 32 0.84 -3.89 -12.26
N GLU A 33 1.60 -3.10 -13.01
CA GLU A 33 3.01 -2.84 -12.80
C GLU A 33 3.22 -2.05 -11.51
N ILE A 34 2.43 -0.99 -11.31
CA ILE A 34 2.42 -0.19 -10.08
C ILE A 34 2.04 -1.05 -8.87
N ALA A 35 0.99 -1.88 -9.01
CA ALA A 35 0.54 -2.77 -7.94
C ALA A 35 1.62 -3.78 -7.53
N LYS A 36 2.33 -4.36 -8.50
CA LYS A 36 3.46 -5.26 -8.24
C LYS A 36 4.62 -4.53 -7.57
N GLN A 37 4.99 -3.34 -8.06
CA GLN A 37 6.07 -2.55 -7.47
C GLN A 37 5.80 -2.21 -6.00
N LEU A 38 4.56 -1.83 -5.65
CA LEU A 38 4.17 -1.62 -4.25
C LEU A 38 4.31 -2.89 -3.40
N ALA A 39 3.91 -4.04 -3.94
CA ALA A 39 4.09 -5.32 -3.27
C ALA A 39 5.57 -5.63 -3.04
N ASP A 40 6.41 -5.43 -4.06
CA ASP A 40 7.85 -5.67 -4.02
C ASP A 40 8.55 -4.77 -3.00
N GLU A 41 8.17 -3.48 -2.92
CA GLU A 41 8.70 -2.55 -1.92
C GLU A 41 8.38 -3.03 -0.49
N CYS A 42 7.13 -3.42 -0.22
CA CYS A 42 6.75 -4.00 1.08
C CYS A 42 7.49 -5.32 1.38
N LEU A 43 7.63 -6.20 0.39
CA LEU A 43 8.37 -7.47 0.53
C LEU A 43 9.87 -7.23 0.77
N ALA A 44 10.46 -6.21 0.15
CA ALA A 44 11.86 -5.84 0.38
C ALA A 44 12.07 -5.38 1.83
N VAL A 45 11.17 -4.55 2.36
CA VAL A 45 11.19 -4.15 3.77
C VAL A 45 11.06 -5.36 4.68
N LEU A 46 10.13 -6.28 4.37
CA LEU A 46 9.98 -7.52 5.13
C LEU A 46 11.29 -8.33 5.20
N ARG A 47 11.92 -8.59 4.06
CA ARG A 47 13.19 -9.33 3.99
C ARG A 47 14.28 -8.68 4.81
N ALA A 48 14.34 -7.35 4.81
CA ALA A 48 15.30 -6.58 5.59
C ALA A 48 15.10 -6.68 7.10
N GLN A 49 13.92 -7.09 7.56
CA GLN A 49 13.65 -7.39 8.97
C GLN A 49 14.07 -8.83 9.35
N GLY A 50 14.70 -9.58 8.44
CA GLY A 50 15.17 -10.95 8.66
C GLY A 50 14.11 -12.02 8.44
N PHE A 51 13.01 -11.69 7.77
CA PHE A 51 11.93 -12.63 7.46
C PHE A 51 11.89 -12.91 5.96
N GLU A 52 12.22 -14.14 5.57
CA GLU A 52 12.06 -14.57 4.17
C GLU A 52 10.65 -15.15 3.98
N PRO A 53 9.79 -14.52 3.15
CA PRO A 53 8.47 -15.07 2.85
C PRO A 53 8.58 -16.30 1.95
N GLU A 54 7.63 -17.24 2.09
CA GLU A 54 7.52 -18.33 1.13
C GLU A 54 7.16 -17.80 -0.26
N GLN A 55 7.66 -18.45 -1.32
CA GLN A 55 7.35 -18.06 -2.69
C GLN A 55 5.84 -18.08 -2.98
N SER A 56 5.13 -19.04 -2.38
CA SER A 56 3.66 -19.16 -2.45
C SER A 56 2.95 -17.90 -1.95
N PHE A 57 3.46 -17.27 -0.89
CA PHE A 57 2.94 -16.03 -0.34
C PHE A 57 3.25 -14.83 -1.24
N VAL A 58 4.46 -14.76 -1.78
CA VAL A 58 4.87 -13.71 -2.74
C VAL A 58 3.94 -13.73 -3.96
N ASP A 59 3.79 -14.89 -4.58
CA ASP A 59 2.95 -15.07 -5.77
C ASP A 59 1.48 -14.74 -5.49
N SER A 60 0.96 -15.18 -4.34
CA SER A 60 -0.39 -14.89 -3.88
C SER A 60 -0.61 -13.38 -3.67
N THR A 61 0.36 -12.69 -3.07
CA THR A 61 0.30 -11.23 -2.85
C THR A 61 0.22 -10.48 -4.16
N HIS A 62 1.07 -10.82 -5.13
CA HIS A 62 1.01 -10.21 -6.46
C HIS A 62 -0.31 -10.51 -7.16
N SER A 63 -0.71 -11.79 -7.23
CA SER A 63 -1.96 -12.20 -7.89
C SER A 63 -3.16 -11.47 -7.33
N ARG A 64 -3.22 -11.28 -6.01
CA ARG A 64 -4.33 -10.59 -5.36
C ARG A 64 -4.40 -9.10 -5.67
N LEU A 65 -3.26 -8.44 -5.89
CA LEU A 65 -3.18 -7.00 -6.16
C LEU A 65 -3.33 -6.64 -7.65
N VAL A 66 -3.34 -7.64 -8.54
CA VAL A 66 -3.53 -7.43 -9.99
C VAL A 66 -4.80 -8.08 -10.54
N ASP A 67 -5.66 -8.60 -9.67
CA ASP A 67 -6.91 -9.23 -10.07
C ASP A 67 -7.92 -8.18 -10.60
N ALA A 68 -8.10 -8.16 -11.93
CA ALA A 68 -9.02 -7.28 -12.63
C ALA A 68 -10.51 -7.48 -12.25
N SER A 69 -10.86 -8.63 -11.67
CA SER A 69 -12.22 -8.92 -11.19
C SER A 69 -12.46 -8.46 -9.75
N SER A 70 -11.40 -8.04 -9.05
CA SER A 70 -11.44 -7.72 -7.63
C SER A 70 -12.15 -6.40 -7.33
N SER A 71 -13.13 -6.43 -6.43
CA SER A 71 -13.74 -5.23 -5.83
C SER A 71 -13.06 -4.80 -4.52
N LEU A 72 -11.89 -5.38 -4.21
CA LEU A 72 -11.23 -5.20 -2.93
C LEU A 72 -10.72 -3.76 -2.76
N THR A 73 -10.99 -3.19 -1.58
CA THR A 73 -10.43 -1.91 -1.10
C THR A 73 -9.88 -2.05 0.31
N ALA A 74 -8.87 -1.24 0.65
CA ALA A 74 -8.45 -1.09 2.05
C ALA A 74 -9.49 -0.33 2.87
N SER A 75 -9.55 -0.58 4.19
CA SER A 75 -10.32 0.24 5.12
C SER A 75 -9.93 1.72 5.04
N MET A 76 -8.63 1.98 4.89
CA MET A 76 -8.10 3.31 4.78
C MET A 76 -8.74 4.10 3.62
N LEU A 77 -8.97 3.49 2.45
CA LEU A 77 -9.67 4.15 1.35
C LEU A 77 -11.10 4.52 1.75
N ARG A 78 -11.85 3.58 2.34
CA ARG A 78 -13.24 3.82 2.80
C ARG A 78 -13.32 4.94 3.84
N ASP A 79 -12.33 5.03 4.72
CA ASP A 79 -12.24 6.14 5.68
C ASP A 79 -11.95 7.46 4.98
N MET A 80 -11.07 7.49 3.97
CA MET A 80 -10.83 8.71 3.23
C MET A 80 -12.06 9.19 2.44
N GLU A 81 -12.82 8.27 1.85
CA GLU A 81 -14.06 8.57 1.13
C GLU A 81 -15.15 9.14 2.05
N ARG A 82 -15.11 8.78 3.34
CA ARG A 82 -16.02 9.29 4.38
C ARG A 82 -15.52 10.58 5.04
N GLY A 83 -14.36 11.11 4.66
CA GLY A 83 -13.76 12.27 5.32
C GLY A 83 -13.23 11.96 6.73
N ASN A 84 -12.94 10.69 7.03
CA ASN A 84 -12.43 10.26 8.34
C ASN A 84 -10.90 10.41 8.46
N ARG A 85 -10.41 10.32 9.70
CA ARG A 85 -8.97 10.14 9.97
C ARG A 85 -8.54 8.76 9.47
N VAL A 86 -7.26 8.62 9.14
CA VAL A 86 -6.69 7.39 8.60
C VAL A 86 -5.38 7.04 9.27
N GLU A 87 -5.07 5.75 9.33
CA GLU A 87 -3.88 5.18 9.99
C GLU A 87 -2.64 5.22 9.08
N ALA A 88 -2.38 6.36 8.43
CA ALA A 88 -1.32 6.47 7.43
C ALA A 88 0.07 6.17 7.99
N GLN A 89 0.36 6.68 9.20
CA GLN A 89 1.65 6.50 9.84
C GLN A 89 1.87 5.03 10.25
N GLN A 90 0.87 4.42 10.85
CA GLN A 90 0.97 3.07 11.39
C GLN A 90 1.06 1.99 10.32
N ILE A 91 0.55 2.26 9.12
CA ILE A 91 0.54 1.30 8.01
C ILE A 91 1.64 1.61 7.00
N LEU A 92 1.66 2.82 6.42
CA LEU A 92 2.61 3.16 5.36
C LEU A 92 3.88 3.80 5.94
N GLY A 93 3.72 4.70 6.91
CA GLY A 93 4.83 5.40 7.56
C GLY A 93 5.82 4.43 8.22
N ASP A 94 5.33 3.43 8.94
CA ASP A 94 6.19 2.43 9.60
C ASP A 94 7.02 1.62 8.58
N PHE A 95 6.43 1.20 7.45
CA PHE A 95 7.19 0.54 6.38
C PHE A 95 8.28 1.46 5.81
N ILE A 96 7.98 2.75 5.61
CA ILE A 96 8.95 3.74 5.12
C ILE A 96 10.07 3.98 6.14
N GLU A 97 9.76 4.06 7.44
CA GLU A 97 10.75 4.22 8.50
C GLU A 97 11.70 3.02 8.57
N ARG A 98 11.16 1.79 8.50
CA ARG A 98 11.98 0.57 8.43
C ARG A 98 12.83 0.50 7.18
N ALA A 99 12.28 0.88 6.03
CA ALA A 99 13.02 0.96 4.78
C ALA A 99 14.19 1.95 4.89
N HIS A 100 13.94 3.12 5.47
CA HIS A 100 14.95 4.17 5.65
C HIS A 100 16.10 3.69 6.54
N LEU A 101 15.81 3.03 7.67
CA LEU A 101 16.83 2.48 8.56
C LEU A 101 17.74 1.43 7.89
N GLN A 102 17.27 0.81 6.81
CA GLN A 102 17.99 -0.22 6.05
C GLN A 102 18.46 0.26 4.66
N ASN A 103 18.33 1.55 4.36
CA ASN A 103 18.67 2.14 3.05
C ASN A 103 17.95 1.48 1.86
N ILE A 104 16.71 1.04 2.05
CA ILE A 104 15.91 0.41 0.99
C ILE A 104 15.08 1.48 0.30
N PRO A 105 15.19 1.61 -1.04
CA PRO A 105 14.35 2.53 -1.78
C PRO A 105 12.91 2.01 -1.82
N VAL A 106 11.97 2.86 -1.38
CA VAL A 106 10.53 2.57 -1.42
C VAL A 106 9.73 3.74 -2.04
N PRO A 107 10.07 4.14 -3.28
CA PRO A 107 9.52 5.35 -3.89
C PRO A 107 8.00 5.31 -4.05
N MET A 108 7.39 4.16 -4.37
CA MET A 108 5.94 4.08 -4.53
C MET A 108 5.21 4.17 -3.19
N LEU A 109 5.75 3.55 -2.13
CA LEU A 109 5.22 3.75 -0.78
C LEU A 109 5.33 5.21 -0.33
N GLN A 110 6.44 5.89 -0.65
CA GLN A 110 6.61 7.32 -0.34
C GLN A 110 5.57 8.19 -1.04
N VAL A 111 5.29 7.93 -2.33
CA VAL A 111 4.24 8.64 -3.07
C VAL A 111 2.86 8.38 -2.45
N ALA A 112 2.54 7.12 -2.15
CA ALA A 112 1.27 6.77 -1.52
C ALA A 112 1.10 7.43 -0.15
N TYR A 113 2.13 7.38 0.70
CA TYR A 113 2.13 8.02 2.01
C TYR A 113 1.96 9.53 1.91
N CYS A 114 2.70 10.20 1.01
CA CYS A 114 2.58 11.63 0.76
C CYS A 114 1.15 12.03 0.36
N HIS A 115 0.53 11.26 -0.55
CA HIS A 115 -0.85 11.49 -0.97
C HIS A 115 -1.84 11.37 0.22
N VAL A 116 -1.66 10.36 1.08
CA VAL A 116 -2.53 10.17 2.26
C VAL A 116 -2.33 11.28 3.30
N CYS A 117 -1.09 11.73 3.53
CA CYS A 117 -0.79 12.87 4.41
C CYS A 117 -1.41 14.17 3.90
N ALA A 118 -1.33 14.45 2.59
CA ALA A 118 -1.97 15.62 1.98
C ALA A 118 -3.49 15.60 2.15
N TYR A 119 -4.12 14.42 2.04
CA TYR A 119 -5.53 14.25 2.37
C TYR A 119 -5.83 14.59 3.84
N GLN A 120 -5.01 14.13 4.79
CA GLN A 120 -5.21 14.40 6.21
C GLN A 120 -5.11 15.90 6.53
N GLN A 121 -4.12 16.60 5.96
CA GLN A 121 -3.95 18.04 6.12
C GLN A 121 -5.17 18.81 5.64
N ARG A 122 -5.64 18.53 4.40
CA ARG A 122 -6.85 19.16 3.84
C ARG A 122 -8.08 18.93 4.72
N ARG A 123 -8.22 17.72 5.27
CA ARG A 123 -9.33 17.36 6.16
C ARG A 123 -9.28 18.15 7.48
N GLU A 124 -8.09 18.45 7.99
CA GLU A 124 -7.90 19.21 9.23
C GLU A 124 -8.21 20.70 9.05
N GLU A 125 -7.91 21.27 7.88
CA GLU A 125 -8.26 22.65 7.52
C GLU A 125 -9.76 22.90 7.34
N GLN A 126 -10.53 21.85 7.03
CA GLN A 126 -11.99 21.93 6.80
C GLN A 126 -12.83 21.77 8.07
N LYS A 127 -12.19 21.67 9.25
CA LYS A 127 -12.86 21.64 10.55
C LYS A 127 -12.93 23.02 11.17
#